data_AF-A0A932FNA1-F1
#
_entry.id   AF-A0A932FNA1-F1
#
_cell.length_a   1.000
_cell.length_b   1.000
_cell.length_c   1.000
_cell.angle_alpha   90.00
_cell.angle_beta   90.00
_cell.angle_gamma   90.00
#
_symmetry.space_group_name_H-M   'P 1'
#
loop_
_entity.id
_entity.type
_entity.pdbx_description
1 polymer ?
#
loop_
_entity_poly.entity_id
_entity_poly.type
_entity_poly.pdbx_seq_one_letter_code
_entity_poly.pdbx_strand_id
1 'polypeptide(L)'
;MDWVLDHLQLIIAIAGSIAWWLSKNRKGAGEEEASTPEATFDDPELAERTRKIREEIQRKIAERGRGYANEQPVRPQVESDEPPPVIREVVVTQGTPVRRASTVHYEAQRQAEILEEQAALAEKLAEAQMMKTAALKRAQYEAATADHASDARALSRSTVLDDLREPAALRRAFILREVLGPPVALR
;
A
#
# COMPACT_ATOMS: atom_id res chain seq x y z
N MET A 1 3.93 -19.81 30.80
CA MET A 1 3.59 -18.37 30.62
C MET A 1 4.75 -17.48 31.09
N ASP A 2 5.87 -18.05 31.52
CA ASP A 2 6.95 -17.37 32.26
C ASP A 2 7.97 -16.67 31.35
N TRP A 3 8.02 -17.06 30.07
CA TRP A 3 8.93 -16.46 29.08
C TRP A 3 8.73 -14.95 28.90
N VAL A 4 7.48 -14.48 28.97
CA VAL A 4 7.15 -13.06 28.83
C VAL A 4 7.57 -12.27 30.07
N LEU A 5 7.51 -12.87 31.26
CA LEU A 5 7.94 -12.23 32.51
C LEU A 5 9.47 -12.16 32.61
N ASP A 6 10.18 -13.21 32.16
CA ASP A 6 11.65 -13.24 32.10
C ASP A 6 12.22 -12.22 31.08
N HIS A 7 11.48 -11.97 30.00
CA HIS A 7 11.91 -11.03 28.95
C HIS A 7 11.18 -9.69 29.04
N LEU A 8 10.55 -9.36 30.18
CA LEU A 8 9.82 -8.12 30.35
C LEU A 8 10.72 -6.89 30.11
N GLN A 9 11.98 -6.95 30.54
CA GLN A 9 12.98 -5.92 30.26
C GLN A 9 13.31 -5.78 28.76
N LEU A 10 13.40 -6.91 28.04
CA LEU A 10 13.60 -6.93 26.59
C LEU A 10 12.40 -6.30 25.86
N ILE A 11 11.18 -6.64 26.30
CA ILE A 11 9.93 -6.09 25.73
C ILE A 11 9.85 -4.58 25.96
N ILE A 12 10.20 -4.10 27.16
CA ILE A 12 10.24 -2.66 27.48
C ILE A 12 11.30 -1.95 26.62
N ALA A 13 12.48 -2.54 26.42
CA ALA A 13 13.54 -1.98 25.59
C ALA A 13 13.14 -1.91 24.10
N ILE A 14 12.48 -2.95 23.58
CA ILE A 14 11.94 -2.99 22.21
C ILE A 14 10.82 -1.95 22.06
N ALA A 15 9.88 -1.90 23.01
CA ALA A 15 8.79 -0.93 23.00
C ALA A 15 9.32 0.51 23.05
N GLY A 16 10.35 0.79 23.87
CA GLY A 16 11.02 2.08 23.93
C GLY A 16 11.75 2.44 22.64
N SER A 17 12.39 1.47 21.99
CA SER A 17 13.07 1.67 20.70
C SER A 17 12.08 1.99 19.58
N ILE A 18 10.96 1.28 19.53
CA ILE A 18 9.87 1.54 18.58
C ILE A 18 9.25 2.92 18.87
N ALA A 19 9.01 3.27 20.13
CA ALA A 19 8.47 4.58 20.51
C ALA A 19 9.43 5.73 20.17
N TRP A 20 10.73 5.56 20.41
CA TRP A 20 11.76 6.54 20.05
C TRP A 20 11.88 6.69 18.53
N TRP A 21 11.82 5.59 17.78
CA TRP A 21 11.84 5.62 16.32
C TRP A 21 10.59 6.30 15.73
N LEU A 22 9.40 6.01 16.27
CA LEU A 22 8.17 6.70 15.88
C LEU A 22 8.23 8.20 16.22
N SER A 23 8.73 8.55 17.41
CA SER A 23 8.87 9.94 17.84
C SER A 23 9.89 10.69 16.99
N LYS A 24 11.00 10.05 16.61
CA LYS A 24 12.01 10.62 15.71
C LYS A 24 11.43 10.91 14.32
N ASN A 25 10.59 10.02 13.80
CA ASN A 25 9.93 10.25 12.51
C ASN A 25 8.83 11.34 12.58
N ARG A 26 8.21 11.52 13.75
CA ARG A 26 7.19 12.56 13.99
C ARG A 26 7.79 13.94 14.31
N LYS A 27 8.98 14.00 14.93
CA LYS A 27 9.66 15.26 15.30
C LYS A 27 10.19 16.06 14.10
N GLY A 28 10.23 15.47 12.89
CA GLY A 28 10.42 16.24 11.66
C GLY A 28 9.17 17.00 11.19
N ALA A 29 8.00 16.78 11.82
CA ALA A 29 6.70 17.21 11.32
C ALA A 29 5.74 17.73 12.40
N GLY A 30 6.23 18.27 13.53
CA GLY A 30 5.32 18.91 14.48
C GLY A 30 5.86 19.06 15.89
N GLU A 31 6.51 20.18 16.17
CA GLU A 31 6.25 20.92 17.41
C GLU A 31 5.19 21.97 17.06
N GLU A 32 3.92 21.60 17.21
CA GLU A 32 2.85 22.49 17.69
C GLU A 32 1.54 21.69 17.81
N GLU A 33 0.67 22.21 18.66
CA GLU A 33 -0.41 21.55 19.36
C GLU A 33 -1.53 20.95 18.50
N ALA A 34 -2.14 19.91 19.07
CA ALA A 34 -3.58 19.65 19.06
C ALA A 34 -4.40 20.14 17.85
N SER A 35 -4.54 19.29 16.83
CA SER A 35 -5.77 19.16 16.03
C SER A 35 -5.71 17.88 15.21
N THR A 36 -6.85 17.19 15.14
CA THR A 36 -7.17 16.03 14.31
C THR A 36 -6.48 16.07 12.92
N PRO A 37 -5.85 14.99 12.43
CA PRO A 37 -5.27 15.02 11.09
C PRO A 37 -6.42 14.94 10.07
N GLU A 38 -6.85 16.09 9.55
CA GLU A 38 -7.36 16.11 8.18
C GLU A 38 -6.22 15.63 7.29
N ALA A 39 -6.47 14.56 6.54
CA ALA A 39 -5.54 14.06 5.55
C ALA A 39 -5.41 15.11 4.45
N THR A 40 -4.44 16.02 4.60
CA THR A 40 -4.03 16.96 3.57
C THR A 40 -3.43 16.13 2.43
N PHE A 41 -4.22 15.87 1.40
CA PHE A 41 -3.72 15.34 0.15
C PHE A 41 -2.96 16.48 -0.54
N ASP A 42 -1.68 16.27 -0.84
CA ASP A 42 -0.77 17.25 -1.48
C ASP A 42 -1.17 17.65 -2.92
N ASP A 43 -2.35 17.26 -3.39
CA ASP A 43 -2.83 17.49 -4.75
C ASP A 43 -4.24 18.12 -4.73
N PRO A 44 -4.41 19.41 -5.06
CA PRO A 44 -5.67 20.13 -4.90
C PRO A 44 -6.82 19.50 -5.71
N GLU A 45 -6.51 18.85 -6.84
CA GLU A 45 -7.51 18.16 -7.65
C GLU A 45 -8.05 16.89 -6.97
N LEU A 46 -7.24 16.19 -6.18
CA LEU A 46 -7.68 14.99 -5.45
C LEU A 46 -8.56 15.36 -4.26
N ALA A 47 -8.28 16.49 -3.59
CA ALA A 47 -9.11 17.00 -2.52
C ALA A 47 -10.53 17.33 -3.02
N GLU A 48 -10.65 17.96 -4.19
CA GLU A 48 -11.95 18.26 -4.82
C GLU A 48 -12.70 16.99 -5.23
N ARG A 49 -12.01 16.00 -5.82
CA ARG A 49 -12.62 14.70 -6.17
C ARG A 49 -13.13 13.97 -4.93
N THR A 50 -12.36 13.96 -3.85
CA THR A 50 -12.74 13.30 -2.60
C THR A 50 -13.94 13.98 -1.96
N ARG A 51 -14.00 15.32 -2.00
CA ARG A 51 -15.16 16.11 -1.55
C ARG A 51 -16.41 15.78 -2.36
N LYS A 52 -16.31 15.75 -3.69
CA LYS A 52 -17.42 15.40 -4.59
C LYS A 52 -17.94 13.98 -4.36
N ILE A 53 -17.04 13.01 -4.17
CA ILE A 53 -17.41 11.62 -3.86
C ILE A 53 -18.16 11.53 -2.52
N ARG A 54 -17.71 12.27 -1.51
CA ARG A 54 -18.34 12.30 -0.19
C ARG A 54 -19.77 12.86 -0.26
N GLU A 55 -19.95 13.95 -1.00
CA GLU A 55 -21.26 14.57 -1.22
C GLU A 55 -22.20 13.64 -2.01
N GLU A 56 -21.68 12.92 -3.01
CA GLU A 56 -22.47 11.95 -3.79
C GLU A 56 -22.89 10.74 -2.95
N ILE A 57 -21.99 10.19 -2.12
CA ILE A 57 -22.32 9.11 -1.19
C ILE A 57 -23.37 9.58 -0.19
N GLN A 58 -23.22 10.77 0.37
CA GLN A 58 -24.16 11.32 1.36
C GLN A 58 -25.54 11.55 0.74
N ARG A 59 -25.60 12.06 -0.49
CA ARG A 59 -26.84 12.17 -1.26
C ARG A 59 -27.48 10.79 -1.50
N LYS A 60 -26.69 9.80 -1.90
CA LYS A 60 -27.18 8.43 -2.17
C LYS A 60 -27.65 7.71 -0.89
N ILE A 61 -27.04 8.00 0.26
CA ILE A 61 -27.50 7.55 1.58
C ILE A 61 -28.79 8.25 1.97
N ALA A 62 -28.94 9.55 1.73
CA ALA A 62 -30.18 10.28 2.01
C ALA A 62 -31.34 9.80 1.12
N GLU A 63 -31.07 9.52 -0.16
CA GLU A 63 -32.02 8.93 -1.09
C GLU A 63 -32.44 7.51 -0.66
N ARG A 64 -31.50 6.67 -0.20
CA ARG A 64 -31.84 5.35 0.39
C ARG A 64 -32.54 5.48 1.75
N GLY A 65 -32.15 6.43 2.58
CA GLY A 65 -32.74 6.66 3.91
C GLY A 65 -34.20 7.08 3.83
N ARG A 66 -34.59 7.84 2.79
CA ARG A 66 -36.00 8.17 2.52
C ARG A 66 -36.84 7.00 2.00
N GLY A 67 -36.21 5.94 1.48
CA GLY A 67 -36.92 4.76 0.94
C GLY A 67 -37.09 3.58 1.91
N TYR A 68 -36.26 3.48 2.96
CA TYR A 68 -36.15 2.26 3.79
C TYR A 68 -36.66 2.40 5.24
N ALA A 69 -37.27 3.51 5.63
CA ALA A 69 -37.74 3.69 7.01
C ALA A 69 -38.96 2.83 7.42
N ASN A 70 -39.54 2.02 6.52
CA ASN A 70 -40.75 1.22 6.82
C ASN A 70 -40.67 -0.28 6.54
N GLU A 71 -39.54 -0.85 6.10
CA GLU A 71 -39.43 -2.30 5.92
C GLU A 71 -38.17 -2.83 6.59
N GLN A 72 -38.24 -2.89 7.91
CA GLN A 72 -37.42 -3.81 8.68
C GLN A 72 -38.12 -5.18 8.56
N PRO A 73 -37.56 -6.18 7.84
CA PRO A 73 -38.15 -7.50 7.84
C PRO A 73 -38.01 -8.07 9.25
N VAL A 74 -39.13 -8.11 9.97
CA VAL A 74 -39.27 -8.84 11.23
C VAL A 74 -38.82 -10.27 10.93
N ARG A 75 -37.68 -10.67 11.49
CA ARG A 75 -37.28 -12.08 11.50
C ARG A 75 -38.27 -12.82 12.40
N PRO A 76 -39.06 -13.79 11.89
CA PRO A 76 -39.80 -14.65 12.79
C PRO A 76 -38.80 -15.52 13.56
N GLN A 77 -38.71 -15.30 14.88
CA GLN A 77 -38.18 -16.29 15.81
C GLN A 77 -39.14 -17.48 15.78
N VAL A 78 -38.70 -18.62 15.26
CA VAL A 78 -39.42 -19.88 15.38
C VAL A 78 -38.84 -20.61 16.59
N GLU A 79 -39.60 -20.58 17.70
CA GLU A 79 -39.47 -21.51 18.81
C GLU A 79 -39.53 -22.93 18.27
N SER A 80 -38.52 -23.72 18.65
CA SER A 80 -38.38 -25.11 18.26
C SER A 80 -39.00 -25.97 19.35
N ASP A 81 -40.27 -26.30 19.23
CA ASP A 81 -40.90 -27.43 19.91
C ASP A 81 -41.96 -28.09 18.99
N GLU A 82 -41.82 -29.42 18.85
CA GLU A 82 -42.85 -30.41 18.42
C GLU A 82 -43.17 -30.63 16.90
N PRO A 83 -43.73 -31.80 16.52
CA PRO A 83 -43.11 -32.96 15.82
C PRO A 83 -43.29 -32.96 14.27
N PRO A 84 -42.65 -33.86 13.49
CA PRO A 84 -42.48 -33.67 12.04
C PRO A 84 -43.80 -33.78 11.25
N PRO A 85 -44.03 -32.93 10.22
CA PRO A 85 -45.20 -33.03 9.38
C PRO A 85 -45.09 -34.17 8.35
N VAL A 86 -46.22 -34.85 8.19
CA VAL A 86 -46.50 -35.88 7.18
C VAL A 86 -46.24 -35.34 5.76
N ILE A 87 -45.52 -36.13 4.97
CA ILE A 87 -45.22 -35.91 3.55
C ILE A 87 -46.53 -35.64 2.79
N ARG A 88 -46.73 -34.40 2.34
CA ARG A 88 -47.70 -34.09 1.28
C ARG A 88 -47.00 -34.29 -0.06
N GLU A 89 -47.39 -35.35 -0.77
CA GLU A 89 -47.06 -35.50 -2.18
C GLU A 89 -47.71 -34.35 -2.96
N VAL A 90 -46.92 -33.32 -3.25
CA VAL A 90 -47.28 -32.30 -4.23
C VAL A 90 -47.14 -32.95 -5.60
N VAL A 91 -48.27 -33.33 -6.19
CA VAL A 91 -48.37 -33.64 -7.62
C VAL A 91 -47.96 -32.39 -8.38
N VAL A 92 -46.70 -32.35 -8.83
CA VAL A 92 -46.21 -31.34 -9.77
C VAL A 92 -46.88 -31.61 -11.11
N THR A 93 -47.95 -30.89 -11.39
CA THR A 93 -48.48 -30.75 -12.75
C THR A 93 -47.37 -30.21 -13.64
N GLN A 94 -46.91 -31.03 -14.58
CA GLN A 94 -45.90 -30.67 -15.58
C GLN A 94 -46.45 -29.56 -16.49
N GLY A 95 -46.14 -28.31 -16.15
CA GLY A 95 -46.21 -27.20 -17.08
C GLY A 95 -45.17 -27.36 -18.18
N THR A 96 -45.59 -27.11 -19.41
CA THR A 96 -44.83 -27.17 -20.66
C THR A 96 -43.39 -26.62 -20.58
N PRO A 97 -42.36 -27.35 -21.06
CA PRO A 97 -40.96 -26.94 -20.99
C PRO A 97 -40.58 -26.12 -22.22
N VAL A 98 -40.89 -24.82 -22.26
CA VAL A 98 -40.50 -23.97 -23.42
C VAL A 98 -39.69 -22.72 -23.02
N ARG A 99 -39.36 -22.53 -21.73
CA ARG A 99 -38.62 -21.32 -21.27
C ARG A 99 -37.32 -21.55 -20.49
N ARG A 100 -36.84 -22.79 -20.32
CA ARG A 100 -35.60 -23.08 -19.56
C ARG A 100 -34.32 -23.02 -20.40
N ALA A 101 -34.38 -23.16 -21.73
CA ALA A 101 -33.18 -23.19 -22.57
C ALA A 101 -32.50 -21.81 -22.71
N SER A 102 -33.27 -20.72 -22.71
CA SER A 102 -32.72 -19.36 -22.85
C SER A 102 -32.03 -18.85 -21.58
N THR A 103 -32.49 -19.26 -20.40
CA THR A 103 -31.86 -18.86 -19.13
C THR A 103 -30.51 -19.54 -18.93
N VAL A 104 -30.39 -20.82 -19.30
CA VAL A 104 -29.13 -21.58 -19.20
C VAL A 104 -28.05 -20.99 -20.12
N HIS A 105 -28.41 -20.52 -21.32
CA HIS A 105 -27.43 -19.92 -22.22
C HIS A 105 -26.91 -18.56 -21.71
N TYR A 106 -27.81 -17.74 -21.12
CA TYR A 106 -27.45 -16.46 -20.53
C TYR A 106 -26.57 -16.61 -19.28
N GLU A 107 -26.84 -17.60 -18.44
CA GLU A 107 -26.02 -17.93 -17.28
C GLU A 107 -24.63 -18.42 -17.69
N ALA A 108 -24.54 -19.27 -18.72
CA ALA A 108 -23.27 -19.73 -19.26
C ALA A 108 -22.45 -18.57 -19.86
N GLN A 109 -23.08 -17.61 -20.54
CA GLN A 109 -22.41 -16.41 -21.04
C GLN A 109 -21.86 -15.54 -19.91
N ARG A 110 -22.66 -15.26 -18.87
CA ARG A 110 -22.16 -14.52 -17.70
C ARG A 110 -21.01 -15.23 -17.00
N GLN A 111 -21.06 -16.56 -16.89
CA GLN A 111 -19.96 -17.33 -16.30
C GLN A 111 -18.69 -17.22 -17.15
N ALA A 112 -18.81 -17.27 -18.47
CA ALA A 112 -17.68 -17.06 -19.37
C ALA A 112 -17.08 -15.65 -19.21
N GLU A 113 -17.90 -14.61 -19.19
CA GLU A 113 -17.45 -13.23 -18.96
C GLU A 113 -16.72 -13.07 -17.62
N ILE A 114 -17.26 -13.65 -16.54
CA ILE A 114 -16.61 -13.60 -15.21
C ILE A 114 -15.25 -14.31 -15.23
N LEU A 115 -15.13 -15.44 -15.94
CA LEU A 115 -13.86 -16.17 -16.05
C LEU A 115 -12.83 -15.39 -16.88
N GLU A 116 -13.26 -14.72 -17.94
CA GLU A 116 -12.39 -13.84 -18.74
C GLU A 116 -11.89 -12.65 -17.91
N GLU A 117 -12.76 -12.01 -17.11
CA GLU A 117 -12.36 -10.94 -16.20
C GLU A 117 -11.35 -11.42 -15.15
N GLN A 118 -11.56 -12.60 -14.58
CA GLN A 118 -10.63 -13.21 -13.62
C GLN A 118 -9.27 -13.51 -14.26
N ALA A 119 -9.25 -14.04 -15.49
CA ALA A 119 -8.03 -14.31 -16.23
C ALA A 119 -7.25 -13.01 -16.53
N ALA A 120 -7.94 -11.96 -16.97
CA ALA A 120 -7.33 -10.66 -17.24
C ALA A 120 -6.76 -10.02 -15.97
N LEU A 121 -7.43 -10.18 -14.82
CA LEU A 121 -6.93 -9.68 -13.54
C LEU A 121 -5.69 -10.46 -13.08
N ALA A 122 -5.70 -11.79 -13.23
CA ALA A 122 -4.56 -12.63 -12.90
C ALA A 122 -3.32 -12.29 -13.75
N GLU A 123 -3.50 -12.03 -15.05
CA GLU A 123 -2.42 -11.60 -15.94
C GLU A 123 -1.81 -10.26 -15.51
N LYS A 124 -2.65 -9.27 -15.18
CA LYS A 124 -2.19 -7.97 -14.66
C LYS A 124 -1.41 -8.11 -13.36
N LEU A 125 -1.83 -9.00 -12.46
CA LEU A 125 -1.10 -9.25 -11.22
C LEU A 125 0.25 -9.92 -11.48
N ALA A 126 0.32 -10.88 -12.40
CA ALA A 126 1.58 -11.52 -12.78
C ALA A 126 2.56 -10.50 -13.39
N GLU A 127 2.08 -9.63 -14.28
CA GLU A 127 2.88 -8.56 -14.87
C GLU A 127 3.41 -7.58 -13.80
N ALA A 128 2.53 -7.10 -12.91
CA ALA A 128 2.93 -6.21 -11.82
C ALA A 128 3.95 -6.85 -10.87
N GLN A 129 3.82 -8.16 -10.59
CA GLN A 129 4.80 -8.90 -9.81
C GLN A 129 6.15 -8.99 -10.53
N MET A 130 6.16 -9.28 -11.83
CA MET A 130 7.38 -9.30 -12.63
C MET A 130 8.06 -7.92 -12.62
N MET A 131 7.32 -6.85 -12.86
CA MET A 131 7.85 -5.48 -12.78
C MET A 131 8.42 -5.16 -11.39
N LYS A 132 7.71 -5.54 -10.33
CA LYS A 132 8.18 -5.34 -8.95
C LYS A 132 9.51 -6.06 -8.70
N THR A 133 9.62 -7.32 -9.12
CA THR A 133 10.87 -8.08 -8.94
C THR A 133 12.02 -7.50 -9.76
N ALA A 134 11.76 -7.02 -10.98
CA ALA A 134 12.75 -6.36 -11.80
C ALA A 134 13.22 -5.04 -11.18
N ALA A 135 12.29 -4.23 -10.66
CA ALA A 135 12.60 -2.99 -9.95
C ALA A 135 13.41 -3.24 -8.68
N LEU A 136 13.05 -4.26 -7.88
CA LEU A 136 13.82 -4.64 -6.69
C LEU A 136 15.24 -5.09 -7.04
N LYS A 137 15.40 -5.92 -8.08
CA LYS A 137 16.74 -6.33 -8.56
C LYS A 137 17.55 -5.11 -8.97
N ARG A 138 16.96 -4.19 -9.74
CA ARG A 138 17.63 -2.95 -10.16
C ARG A 138 18.07 -2.12 -8.96
N ALA A 139 17.17 -1.89 -7.99
CA ALA A 139 17.49 -1.15 -6.78
C ALA A 139 18.62 -1.81 -5.97
N GLN A 140 18.66 -3.14 -5.89
CA GLN A 140 19.75 -3.87 -5.23
C GLN A 140 21.09 -3.69 -5.95
N TYR A 141 21.11 -3.76 -7.29
CA TYR A 141 22.33 -3.51 -8.06
C TYR A 141 22.81 -2.06 -7.92
N GLU A 142 21.90 -1.09 -7.96
CA GLU A 142 22.21 0.32 -7.76
C GLU A 142 22.75 0.58 -6.34
N ALA A 143 22.15 -0.02 -5.30
CA ALA A 143 22.65 0.09 -3.93
C ALA A 143 24.06 -0.53 -3.79
N ALA A 144 24.26 -1.75 -4.29
CA ALA A 144 25.55 -2.43 -4.21
C ALA A 144 26.67 -1.67 -4.95
N THR A 145 26.36 -1.04 -6.08
CA THR A 145 27.34 -0.24 -6.84
C THR A 145 27.55 1.15 -6.27
N ALA A 146 26.53 1.76 -5.66
CA ALA A 146 26.64 3.05 -4.99
C ALA A 146 27.61 2.99 -3.80
N ASP A 147 27.55 1.94 -2.99
CA ASP A 147 28.43 1.74 -1.84
C ASP A 147 29.91 1.64 -2.27
N HIS A 148 30.21 0.86 -3.31
CA HIS A 148 31.56 0.79 -3.87
C HIS A 148 32.05 2.13 -4.42
N ALA A 149 31.15 2.91 -5.03
CA ALA A 149 31.50 4.24 -5.53
C ALA A 149 31.74 5.25 -4.39
N SER A 150 31.00 5.18 -3.27
CA SER A 150 31.28 6.02 -2.10
C SER A 150 32.57 5.64 -1.39
N ASP A 151 32.84 4.33 -1.24
CA ASP A 151 34.05 3.84 -0.59
C ASP A 151 35.31 4.17 -1.39
N ALA A 152 35.26 3.95 -2.72
CA ALA A 152 36.35 4.34 -3.61
C ALA A 152 36.61 5.85 -3.57
N ARG A 153 35.55 6.67 -3.50
CA ARG A 153 35.70 8.13 -3.33
C ARG A 153 36.31 8.49 -1.98
N ALA A 154 35.87 7.86 -0.88
CA ALA A 154 36.42 8.11 0.45
C ALA A 154 37.92 7.76 0.52
N LEU A 155 38.32 6.62 -0.03
CA LEU A 155 39.72 6.20 -0.12
C LEU A 155 40.56 7.15 -0.97
N SER A 156 40.07 7.55 -2.15
CA SER A 156 40.79 8.50 -3.00
C SER A 156 40.98 9.86 -2.29
N ARG A 157 39.97 10.32 -1.53
CA ARG A 157 40.05 11.55 -0.75
C ARG A 157 41.08 11.45 0.37
N SER A 158 41.13 10.34 1.12
CA SER A 158 42.14 10.17 2.16
C SER A 158 43.54 10.18 1.58
N THR A 159 43.78 9.49 0.44
CA THR A 159 45.10 9.48 -0.21
C THR A 159 45.53 10.87 -0.68
N VAL A 160 44.60 11.67 -1.23
CA VAL A 160 44.91 13.05 -1.66
C VAL A 160 45.18 13.94 -0.45
N LEU A 161 44.40 13.82 0.63
CA LEU A 161 44.62 14.60 1.84
C LEU A 161 45.96 14.26 2.50
N ASP A 162 46.37 12.99 2.47
CA ASP A 162 47.67 12.55 2.97
C ASP A 162 48.82 13.12 2.12
N ASP A 163 48.72 13.10 0.78
CA ASP A 163 49.71 13.72 -0.11
C ASP A 163 49.82 15.24 0.15
N LEU A 164 48.68 15.92 0.35
CA LEU A 164 48.65 17.37 0.62
C LEU A 164 49.25 17.78 1.97
N ARG A 165 49.56 16.85 2.88
CA ARG A 165 50.32 17.14 4.10
C ARG A 165 51.78 17.47 3.79
N GLU A 166 52.29 17.06 2.63
CA GLU A 166 53.63 17.41 2.20
C GLU A 166 53.67 18.84 1.59
N PRO A 167 54.58 19.72 2.05
CA PRO A 167 54.65 21.09 1.55
C PRO A 167 55.08 21.18 0.08
N ALA A 168 55.69 20.14 -0.48
CA ALA A 168 55.99 20.06 -1.90
C ALA A 168 54.74 19.74 -2.72
N ALA A 169 53.91 18.80 -2.27
CA ALA A 169 52.66 18.43 -2.93
C ALA A 169 51.62 19.57 -2.90
N LEU A 170 51.50 20.27 -1.77
CA LEU A 170 50.60 21.42 -1.63
C LEU A 170 50.94 22.54 -2.63
N ARG A 171 52.24 22.83 -2.81
CA ARG A 171 52.68 23.81 -3.82
C ARG A 171 52.34 23.37 -5.25
N ARG A 172 52.53 22.08 -5.59
CA ARG A 172 52.16 21.53 -6.90
C ARG A 172 50.65 21.64 -7.15
N ALA A 173 49.83 21.31 -6.15
CA ALA A 173 48.37 21.41 -6.25
C ALA A 173 47.90 22.85 -6.48
N PHE A 174 48.53 23.82 -5.82
CA PHE A 174 48.22 25.24 -6.02
C PHE A 174 48.60 25.71 -7.43
N ILE A 175 49.79 25.36 -7.92
CA ILE A 175 50.21 25.68 -9.29
C ILE A 175 49.27 25.03 -10.32
N LEU A 176 48.88 23.78 -10.12
CA LEU A 176 47.93 23.09 -11.00
C LEU A 176 46.59 23.81 -11.07
N ARG A 177 46.09 24.32 -9.95
CA ARG A 177 44.86 25.14 -9.91
C ARG A 177 45.02 26.45 -10.67
N GLU A 178 46.17 27.10 -10.60
CA GLU A 178 46.42 28.35 -11.35
C GLU A 178 46.55 28.09 -12.86
N VAL A 179 47.18 26.99 -13.27
CA VAL A 179 47.39 26.66 -14.68
C VAL A 179 46.13 26.11 -15.34
N LEU A 180 45.38 25.22 -14.65
CA LEU A 180 44.21 24.55 -15.20
C LEU A 180 42.88 25.24 -14.83
N GLY A 181 42.91 26.19 -13.90
CA GLY A 181 41.73 26.88 -13.37
C GLY A 181 40.98 26.08 -12.29
N PRO A 182 39.83 26.60 -11.81
CA PRO A 182 39.03 25.91 -10.81
C PRO A 182 38.53 24.57 -11.36
N PRO A 183 38.63 23.48 -10.58
CA PRO A 183 38.21 22.16 -11.02
C PRO A 183 36.73 22.18 -11.40
N VAL A 184 36.36 21.42 -12.43
CA VAL A 184 34.99 21.40 -13.00
C VAL A 184 33.94 21.06 -11.94
N ALA A 185 34.28 20.26 -10.94
CA ALA A 185 33.38 19.91 -9.83
C ALA A 185 33.08 21.07 -8.85
N LEU A 186 33.81 22.20 -8.94
CA LEU A 186 33.58 23.41 -8.15
C LEU A 186 32.97 24.56 -8.99
N ARG A 187 32.55 24.27 -10.24
CA ARG A 187 31.85 25.22 -11.10
C ARG A 187 30.34 25.10 -10.96
#